data_AF-A0A7X7RMB0-F1
#
_entry.id   AF-A0A7X7RMB0-F1
#
_cell.length_a   1.000
_cell.length_b   1.000
_cell.length_c   1.000
_cell.angle_alpha   90.00
_cell.angle_beta   90.00
_cell.angle_gamma   90.00
#
_symmetry.space_group_name_H-M   'P 1'
#
loop_
_entity.id
_entity.type
_entity.pdbx_description
1 polymer ?
#
loop_
_entity_poly.entity_id
_entity_poly.type
_entity_poly.pdbx_seq_one_letter_code
_entity_poly.pdbx_strand_id
1 'polypeptide(L)'
;PIKLRGDIIHPFGAYTFSRRFVWAWYTMIKAMHGNAVRPHAQIYPRAYLDLADEMGLCVLDETAVFGSSVRSNFAEPAFWTRYADHFKGLIERDRNHPSVFGWSFGNEMFAVFRLNAVRPEDETRWYAQLTDIGLAARRHDPTRPWISCDGDADLFGALPVWSKHYGHHVPPLADDTRGINKPLMVGENGGTYYARPAELVPFAGERAFLDYAGRNDALAVDLYQNILALAPQLAYFSASETVWFGLEQLPFGHTDFTRLPSLADGVFFEGVSPEGKFGMQIERLPPYSGTLNPGFDPALPLYRPLALFEAQRAAQDPRGPQPCRWDRHLPTPERPQAPPPVIGSVSYAGGPALKQRLAAWGVALHDPAERFLVMDGGTLPSDAARRTSEILDQGGTVLILAIDPSLDTARLSPLLPQPVTLTARAATALERGDDTHPWAAPFSLADLYFAEEERDADRCVMRCGLAGPFVASGRVALTASRTDWSLFNRRAEEEKVGALFCYEHHVKPSGAALVTHAAGRGGTLALCTLDTATDTPARRAFWRRLFTHMGVRTHAGGTADRVHAQREHDLLLDGPPAS
;
A
#
# COMPACT_ATOMS: atom_id res chain seq x y z
N PRO A 1 1.65 -30.97 20.40
CA PRO A 1 0.57 -30.71 19.41
C PRO A 1 1.20 -30.14 18.14
N ILE A 2 0.66 -30.45 16.95
CA ILE A 2 1.14 -29.88 15.68
C ILE A 2 0.77 -28.39 15.67
N LYS A 3 1.70 -27.55 15.20
CA LYS A 3 1.48 -26.11 14.99
C LYS A 3 1.41 -25.89 13.48
N LEU A 4 0.26 -25.40 13.02
CA LEU A 4 0.01 -25.10 11.62
C LEU A 4 0.44 -23.66 11.34
N ARG A 5 1.33 -23.51 10.36
CA ARG A 5 1.99 -22.27 9.95
C ARG A 5 1.69 -22.08 8.49
N GLY A 6 0.72 -21.21 8.24
CA GLY A 6 0.04 -21.12 6.97
C GLY A 6 0.42 -19.91 6.12
N ASP A 7 -0.06 -19.98 4.89
CA ASP A 7 -0.34 -18.83 4.05
C ASP A 7 -1.77 -18.98 3.51
N ILE A 8 -2.37 -17.84 3.18
CA ILE A 8 -3.67 -17.73 2.52
C ILE A 8 -3.46 -17.12 1.13
N ILE A 9 -4.38 -17.36 0.20
CA ILE A 9 -4.43 -16.62 -1.05
C ILE A 9 -5.87 -16.42 -1.51
N HIS A 10 -6.18 -15.25 -2.05
CA HIS A 10 -7.34 -14.97 -2.89
C HIS A 10 -7.12 -15.45 -4.35
N PRO A 11 -8.20 -15.62 -5.13
CA PRO A 11 -8.08 -15.99 -6.54
C PRO A 11 -7.71 -14.77 -7.42
N PHE A 12 -6.45 -14.33 -7.39
CA PHE A 12 -5.96 -13.15 -8.15
C PHE A 12 -5.92 -13.29 -9.68
N GLY A 13 -6.33 -14.44 -10.21
CA GLY A 13 -6.46 -14.63 -11.64
C GLY A 13 -6.27 -16.08 -12.07
N ALA A 14 -6.48 -16.33 -13.36
CA ALA A 14 -6.49 -17.67 -13.95
C ALA A 14 -5.22 -18.49 -13.67
N TYR A 15 -4.08 -17.80 -13.58
CA TYR A 15 -2.80 -18.43 -13.34
C TYR A 15 -2.73 -19.17 -11.99
N THR A 16 -3.41 -18.65 -10.97
CA THR A 16 -3.48 -19.28 -9.63
C THR A 16 -4.10 -20.68 -9.69
N PHE A 17 -4.86 -21.02 -10.74
CA PHE A 17 -5.50 -22.34 -10.90
C PHE A 17 -4.62 -23.39 -11.58
N SER A 18 -3.43 -23.00 -12.02
CA SER A 18 -2.49 -23.95 -12.63
C SER A 18 -1.77 -24.80 -11.58
N ARG A 19 -1.58 -26.09 -11.85
CA ARG A 19 -0.78 -26.97 -10.98
C ARG A 19 0.65 -26.45 -10.76
N ARG A 20 1.21 -25.74 -11.75
CA ARG A 20 2.55 -25.13 -11.66
C ARG A 20 2.58 -23.99 -10.63
N PHE A 21 1.54 -23.14 -10.58
CA PHE A 21 1.40 -22.12 -9.55
C PHE A 21 1.37 -22.75 -8.16
N VAL A 22 0.49 -23.74 -7.96
CA VAL A 22 0.33 -24.42 -6.67
C VAL A 22 1.66 -24.99 -6.18
N TRP A 23 2.39 -25.67 -7.06
CA TRP A 23 3.71 -26.20 -6.72
C TRP A 23 4.68 -25.09 -6.28
N ALA A 24 4.71 -23.96 -6.99
CA ALA A 24 5.56 -22.84 -6.64
C ALA A 24 5.17 -22.21 -5.29
N TRP A 25 3.86 -22.08 -5.04
CA TRP A 25 3.34 -21.53 -3.79
C TRP A 25 3.69 -22.43 -2.60
N TYR A 26 3.48 -23.74 -2.73
CA TYR A 26 3.81 -24.69 -1.66
C TYR A 26 5.32 -24.80 -1.43
N THR A 27 6.11 -24.65 -2.49
CA THR A 27 7.57 -24.53 -2.38
C THR A 27 7.96 -23.29 -1.59
N MET A 28 7.29 -22.15 -1.83
CA MET A 28 7.49 -20.92 -1.08
C MET A 28 7.10 -21.07 0.40
N ILE A 29 5.92 -21.63 0.69
CA ILE A 29 5.45 -21.89 2.07
C ILE A 29 6.49 -22.71 2.84
N LYS A 30 7.02 -23.78 2.23
CA LYS A 30 8.07 -24.59 2.85
C LYS A 30 9.38 -23.81 3.05
N ALA A 31 9.74 -22.94 2.11
CA ALA A 31 10.94 -22.12 2.21
C ALA A 31 10.88 -21.11 3.36
N MET A 32 9.69 -20.71 3.80
CA MET A 32 9.47 -19.91 5.01
C MET A 32 9.14 -20.74 6.27
N HIS A 33 9.41 -22.04 6.24
CA HIS A 33 9.16 -23.01 7.33
C HIS A 33 7.67 -23.15 7.71
N GLY A 34 6.79 -22.86 6.76
CA GLY A 34 5.36 -23.16 6.82
C GLY A 34 5.06 -24.62 6.48
N ASN A 35 3.86 -25.05 6.86
CA ASN A 35 3.37 -26.42 6.67
C ASN A 35 1.86 -26.48 6.42
N ALA A 36 1.18 -25.35 6.32
CA ALA A 36 -0.26 -25.29 6.14
C ALA A 36 -0.64 -24.30 5.03
N VAL A 37 -1.85 -24.42 4.52
CA VAL A 37 -2.42 -23.53 3.53
C VAL A 37 -3.93 -23.42 3.70
N ARG A 38 -4.46 -22.22 3.46
CA ARG A 38 -5.90 -21.95 3.39
C ARG A 38 -6.22 -21.32 2.02
N PRO A 39 -6.70 -22.09 1.04
CA PRO A 39 -7.18 -21.54 -0.22
C PRO A 39 -8.52 -20.80 0.01
N HIS A 40 -8.54 -19.48 -0.15
CA HIS A 40 -9.70 -18.61 0.10
C HIS A 40 -10.13 -17.89 -1.19
N ALA A 41 -11.38 -17.59 -1.54
CA ALA A 41 -12.66 -17.90 -0.92
C ALA A 41 -13.55 -18.60 -1.96
N GLN A 42 -13.11 -19.76 -2.47
CA GLN A 42 -13.83 -20.47 -3.52
C GLN A 42 -13.50 -21.96 -3.51
N ILE A 43 -14.22 -22.73 -4.34
CA ILE A 43 -13.92 -24.14 -4.56
C ILE A 43 -12.69 -24.28 -5.46
N TYR A 44 -11.53 -24.51 -4.86
CA TYR A 44 -10.26 -24.60 -5.59
C TYR A 44 -10.16 -25.87 -6.45
N PRO A 45 -9.35 -25.85 -7.53
CA PRO A 45 -9.06 -27.04 -8.34
C PRO A 45 -8.43 -28.15 -7.51
N ARG A 46 -8.77 -29.42 -7.81
CA ARG A 46 -8.22 -30.61 -7.13
C ARG A 46 -6.69 -30.63 -7.06
N ALA A 47 -6.01 -30.01 -8.02
CA ALA A 47 -4.55 -29.89 -8.03
C ALA A 47 -3.96 -29.23 -6.77
N TYR A 48 -4.71 -28.36 -6.08
CA TYR A 48 -4.32 -27.83 -4.76
C TYR A 48 -4.19 -28.95 -3.74
N LEU A 49 -5.22 -29.80 -3.65
CA LEU A 49 -5.25 -30.91 -2.70
C LEU A 49 -4.30 -32.04 -3.08
N ASP A 50 -4.24 -32.41 -4.36
CA ASP A 50 -3.31 -33.44 -4.86
C ASP A 50 -1.85 -33.08 -4.55
N LEU A 51 -1.46 -31.82 -4.79
CA LEU A 51 -0.11 -31.37 -4.48
C LEU A 51 0.13 -31.22 -2.99
N ALA A 52 -0.88 -30.85 -2.20
CA ALA A 52 -0.73 -30.77 -0.75
C ALA A 52 -0.51 -32.16 -0.16
N ASP A 53 -1.19 -33.19 -0.67
CA ASP A 53 -0.96 -34.59 -0.33
C ASP A 53 0.48 -35.02 -0.67
N GLU A 54 0.93 -34.74 -1.91
CA GLU A 54 2.26 -35.11 -2.40
C GLU A 54 3.39 -34.37 -1.67
N MET A 55 3.18 -33.08 -1.39
CA MET A 55 4.18 -32.21 -0.79
C MET A 55 4.10 -32.20 0.74
N GLY A 56 3.08 -32.77 1.37
CA GLY A 56 2.93 -32.79 2.83
C GLY A 56 2.64 -31.41 3.42
N LEU A 57 1.62 -30.72 2.89
CA LEU A 57 1.03 -29.53 3.50
C LEU A 57 -0.36 -29.87 4.07
N CYS A 58 -0.73 -29.19 5.15
CA CYS A 58 -2.05 -29.28 5.75
C CYS A 58 -3.00 -28.22 5.14
N VAL A 59 -4.11 -28.65 4.55
CA VAL A 59 -5.11 -27.76 3.93
C VAL A 59 -6.27 -27.54 4.90
N LEU A 60 -6.58 -26.28 5.20
CA LEU A 60 -7.89 -25.89 5.69
C LEU A 60 -8.76 -25.62 4.47
N ASP A 61 -9.61 -26.57 4.12
CA ASP A 61 -10.42 -26.47 2.91
C ASP A 61 -11.68 -25.63 3.19
N GLU A 62 -12.00 -24.72 2.30
CA GLU A 62 -12.98 -23.66 2.56
C GLU A 62 -14.03 -23.53 1.44
N THR A 63 -15.22 -23.08 1.83
CA THR A 63 -16.31 -22.81 0.89
C THR A 63 -16.07 -21.55 0.06
N ALA A 64 -17.04 -21.24 -0.81
CA ALA A 64 -17.09 -19.99 -1.57
C ALA A 64 -17.92 -18.91 -0.86
N VAL A 65 -18.23 -19.11 0.42
CA VAL A 65 -19.15 -18.23 1.16
C VAL A 65 -18.35 -17.37 2.13
N PHE A 66 -18.34 -16.07 1.89
CA PHE A 66 -17.64 -15.10 2.71
C PHE A 66 -18.46 -13.81 2.83
N GLY A 67 -18.23 -13.06 3.91
CA GLY A 67 -19.05 -11.91 4.26
C GLY A 67 -18.51 -10.55 3.83
N SER A 68 -17.18 -10.40 3.75
CA SER A 68 -16.55 -9.19 3.24
C SER A 68 -16.84 -9.04 1.74
N SER A 69 -17.33 -7.86 1.32
CA SER A 69 -17.58 -7.51 -0.09
C SER A 69 -18.66 -8.29 -0.86
N VAL A 70 -19.36 -9.27 -0.26
CA VAL A 70 -20.45 -10.04 -0.89
C VAL A 70 -21.81 -9.71 -0.27
N ARG A 71 -22.85 -9.63 -1.11
CA ARG A 71 -24.24 -9.37 -0.68
C ARG A 71 -25.10 -10.62 -0.75
N SER A 72 -24.83 -11.58 0.13
CA SER A 72 -25.63 -12.80 0.27
C SER A 72 -27.01 -12.50 0.85
N ASN A 73 -28.07 -13.12 0.30
CA ASN A 73 -29.44 -12.91 0.75
C ASN A 73 -29.86 -13.95 1.80
N PHE A 74 -29.52 -13.68 3.06
CA PHE A 74 -29.83 -14.55 4.21
C PHE A 74 -31.34 -14.64 4.54
N ALA A 75 -32.14 -13.71 4.05
CA ALA A 75 -33.59 -13.73 4.24
C ALA A 75 -34.29 -14.76 3.35
N GLU A 76 -33.66 -15.15 2.24
CA GLU A 76 -34.22 -16.12 1.29
C GLU A 76 -34.02 -17.55 1.80
N PRO A 77 -35.08 -18.34 2.08
CA PRO A 77 -34.93 -19.72 2.55
C PRO A 77 -34.09 -20.60 1.63
N ALA A 78 -34.18 -20.38 0.31
CA ALA A 78 -33.38 -21.14 -0.65
C ALA A 78 -31.86 -20.93 -0.50
N PHE A 79 -31.41 -19.80 0.06
CA PHE A 79 -30.00 -19.55 0.34
C PHE A 79 -29.43 -20.59 1.29
N TRP A 80 -30.13 -20.87 2.39
CA TRP A 80 -29.68 -21.80 3.43
C TRP A 80 -29.56 -23.23 2.92
N THR A 81 -30.52 -23.69 2.12
CA THR A 81 -30.45 -25.00 1.46
C THR A 81 -29.24 -25.08 0.54
N ARG A 82 -29.03 -24.06 -0.30
CA ARG A 82 -27.90 -24.01 -1.23
C ARG A 82 -26.55 -23.93 -0.51
N TYR A 83 -26.48 -23.21 0.61
CA TYR A 83 -25.28 -23.14 1.44
C TYR A 83 -24.98 -24.52 2.04
N ALA A 84 -25.96 -25.17 2.67
CA ALA A 84 -25.78 -26.52 3.21
C ALA A 84 -25.33 -27.52 2.14
N ASP A 85 -25.95 -27.48 0.95
CA ASP A 85 -25.59 -28.33 -0.19
C ASP A 85 -24.18 -28.02 -0.72
N HIS A 86 -23.80 -26.74 -0.78
CA HIS A 86 -22.47 -26.30 -1.19
C HIS A 86 -21.39 -26.84 -0.24
N PHE A 87 -21.59 -26.69 1.06
CA PHE A 87 -20.63 -27.15 2.06
C PHE A 87 -20.54 -28.69 2.10
N LYS A 88 -21.69 -29.38 2.04
CA LYS A 88 -21.73 -30.83 1.86
C LYS A 88 -20.97 -31.27 0.60
N GLY A 89 -21.19 -30.58 -0.51
CA GLY A 89 -20.55 -30.86 -1.80
C GLY A 89 -19.03 -30.75 -1.72
N LEU A 90 -18.50 -29.71 -1.07
CA LEU A 90 -17.07 -29.56 -0.80
C LEU A 90 -16.52 -30.77 -0.02
N ILE A 91 -17.14 -31.12 1.12
CA ILE A 91 -16.71 -32.24 1.95
C ILE A 91 -16.72 -33.56 1.17
N GLU A 92 -17.82 -33.86 0.47
CA GLU A 92 -17.95 -35.11 -0.29
C GLU A 92 -16.95 -35.20 -1.45
N ARG A 93 -16.58 -34.05 -2.04
CA ARG A 93 -15.59 -33.95 -3.11
C ARG A 93 -14.17 -34.24 -2.62
N ASP A 94 -13.84 -33.78 -1.42
CA ASP A 94 -12.44 -33.58 -0.99
C ASP A 94 -12.00 -34.38 0.25
N ARG A 95 -12.93 -35.00 1.00
CA ARG A 95 -12.64 -35.76 2.25
C ARG A 95 -11.69 -36.95 2.11
N ASN A 96 -11.31 -37.35 0.89
CA ASN A 96 -10.35 -38.42 0.64
C ASN A 96 -8.90 -37.93 0.55
N HIS A 97 -8.67 -36.62 0.60
CA HIS A 97 -7.33 -36.04 0.64
C HIS A 97 -6.77 -36.05 2.07
N PRO A 98 -5.66 -36.76 2.36
CA PRO A 98 -5.04 -36.77 3.69
C PRO A 98 -4.48 -35.41 4.13
N SER A 99 -4.16 -34.52 3.18
CA SER A 99 -3.73 -33.14 3.46
C SER A 99 -4.81 -32.29 4.11
N VAL A 100 -6.08 -32.52 3.77
CA VAL A 100 -7.20 -31.78 4.37
C VAL A 100 -7.28 -32.15 5.84
N PHE A 101 -7.11 -31.18 6.74
CA PHE A 101 -7.17 -31.43 8.19
C PHE A 101 -8.48 -30.95 8.83
N GLY A 102 -9.22 -30.08 8.12
CA GLY A 102 -10.39 -29.41 8.64
C GLY A 102 -11.20 -28.73 7.55
N TRP A 103 -12.37 -28.26 7.96
CA TRP A 103 -13.37 -27.66 7.08
C TRP A 103 -13.73 -26.25 7.58
N SER A 104 -13.53 -25.25 6.75
CA SER A 104 -14.05 -23.90 6.99
C SER A 104 -15.32 -23.72 6.16
N PHE A 105 -16.46 -23.52 6.83
CA PHE A 105 -17.74 -23.42 6.11
C PHE A 105 -18.05 -22.01 5.65
N GLY A 106 -17.40 -20.99 6.19
CA GLY A 106 -17.53 -19.61 5.75
C GLY A 106 -16.43 -18.72 6.30
N ASN A 107 -16.43 -17.45 5.90
CA ASN A 107 -15.45 -16.45 6.30
C ASN A 107 -16.10 -15.10 6.62
N GLU A 108 -15.79 -14.51 7.76
CA GLU A 108 -16.18 -13.15 8.17
C GLU A 108 -17.69 -12.86 7.99
N MET A 109 -18.53 -13.82 8.35
CA MET A 109 -19.99 -13.72 8.20
C MET A 109 -20.57 -12.55 9.00
N PHE A 110 -19.92 -12.18 10.11
CA PHE A 110 -20.23 -10.98 10.88
C PHE A 110 -20.28 -9.70 10.03
N ALA A 111 -19.46 -9.60 8.97
CA ALA A 111 -19.42 -8.42 8.11
C ALA A 111 -20.75 -8.24 7.38
N VAL A 112 -21.40 -9.33 6.93
CA VAL A 112 -22.73 -9.25 6.31
C VAL A 112 -23.75 -8.70 7.29
N PHE A 113 -23.75 -9.19 8.52
CA PHE A 113 -24.79 -8.85 9.49
C PHE A 113 -24.67 -7.42 9.97
N ARG A 114 -23.44 -6.93 10.14
CA ARG A 114 -23.19 -5.54 10.58
C ARG A 114 -23.34 -4.53 9.46
N LEU A 115 -22.75 -4.78 8.29
CA LEU A 115 -22.74 -3.80 7.20
C LEU A 115 -24.12 -3.61 6.56
N ASN A 116 -25.03 -4.59 6.72
CA ASN A 116 -26.39 -4.51 6.18
C ASN A 116 -27.46 -4.15 7.24
N ALA A 117 -27.07 -3.73 8.44
CA ALA A 117 -27.98 -3.32 9.52
C ALA A 117 -29.12 -4.33 9.77
N VAL A 118 -28.76 -5.61 9.91
CA VAL A 118 -29.69 -6.71 10.12
C VAL A 118 -30.40 -6.55 11.47
N ARG A 119 -31.69 -6.91 11.53
CA ARG A 119 -32.45 -6.88 12.80
C ARG A 119 -31.88 -7.90 13.79
N PRO A 120 -31.79 -7.59 15.09
CA PRO A 120 -31.21 -8.52 16.08
C PRO A 120 -31.84 -9.92 16.10
N GLU A 121 -33.15 -10.02 15.86
CA GLU A 121 -33.85 -11.32 15.80
C GLU A 121 -33.44 -12.13 14.58
N ASP A 122 -33.23 -11.46 13.44
CA ASP A 122 -32.76 -12.10 12.21
C ASP A 122 -31.29 -12.52 12.35
N GLU A 123 -30.44 -11.67 12.94
CA GLU A 123 -29.04 -11.99 13.20
C GLU A 123 -28.91 -13.23 14.10
N THR A 124 -29.65 -13.28 15.21
CA THR A 124 -29.68 -14.45 16.11
C THR A 124 -30.10 -15.72 15.38
N ARG A 125 -31.17 -15.65 14.58
CA ARG A 125 -31.67 -16.78 13.79
C ARG A 125 -30.64 -17.23 12.75
N TRP A 126 -30.00 -16.30 12.06
CA TRP A 126 -29.04 -16.60 11.00
C TRP A 126 -27.74 -17.20 11.56
N TYR A 127 -27.26 -16.75 12.73
CA TYR A 127 -26.15 -17.43 13.41
C TYR A 127 -26.50 -18.85 13.87
N ALA A 128 -27.74 -19.09 14.31
CA ALA A 128 -28.19 -20.45 14.63
C ALA A 128 -28.19 -21.34 13.38
N GLN A 129 -28.66 -20.83 12.23
CA GLN A 129 -28.63 -21.56 10.96
C GLN A 129 -27.18 -21.81 10.46
N LEU A 130 -26.27 -20.84 10.62
CA LEU A 130 -24.84 -21.02 10.35
C LEU A 130 -24.24 -22.14 11.22
N THR A 131 -24.59 -22.14 12.51
CA THR A 131 -24.15 -23.17 13.45
C THR A 131 -24.63 -24.55 13.02
N ASP A 132 -25.90 -24.69 12.63
CA ASP A 132 -26.46 -25.94 12.13
C ASP A 132 -25.75 -26.45 10.88
N ILE A 133 -25.42 -25.56 9.94
CA ILE A 133 -24.65 -25.88 8.73
C ILE A 133 -23.23 -26.35 9.09
N GLY A 134 -22.51 -25.60 9.93
CA GLY A 134 -21.16 -25.95 10.33
C GLY A 134 -21.11 -27.32 11.02
N LEU A 135 -21.97 -27.54 12.02
CA LEU A 135 -22.02 -28.80 12.78
C LEU A 135 -22.51 -29.98 11.95
N ALA A 136 -23.25 -29.74 10.86
CA ALA A 136 -23.65 -30.79 9.92
C ALA A 136 -22.46 -31.51 9.27
N ALA A 137 -21.29 -30.85 9.17
CA ALA A 137 -20.08 -31.45 8.60
C ALA A 137 -19.76 -32.82 9.20
N ARG A 138 -19.97 -33.01 10.51
CA ARG A 138 -19.67 -34.27 11.21
C ARG A 138 -20.46 -35.47 10.69
N ARG A 139 -21.63 -35.24 10.07
CA ARG A 139 -22.42 -36.30 9.43
C ARG A 139 -21.82 -36.73 8.08
N HIS A 140 -21.15 -35.80 7.40
CA HIS A 140 -20.56 -36.02 6.07
C HIS A 140 -19.09 -36.47 6.15
N ASP A 141 -18.38 -36.02 7.19
CA ASP A 141 -17.03 -36.43 7.52
C ASP A 141 -16.80 -36.39 9.04
N PRO A 142 -16.91 -37.53 9.75
CA PRO A 142 -16.63 -37.61 11.18
C PRO A 142 -15.12 -37.69 11.49
N THR A 143 -14.25 -37.76 10.48
CA THR A 143 -12.81 -38.01 10.68
C THR A 143 -11.99 -36.75 10.92
N ARG A 144 -12.54 -35.57 10.60
CA ARG A 144 -11.90 -34.26 10.73
C ARG A 144 -12.65 -33.39 11.73
N PRO A 145 -12.16 -33.25 12.98
CA PRO A 145 -12.89 -32.54 14.03
C PRO A 145 -12.82 -31.01 13.91
N TRP A 146 -11.92 -30.49 13.08
CA TRP A 146 -11.74 -29.06 12.87
C TRP A 146 -12.85 -28.51 11.97
N ILE A 147 -13.70 -27.66 12.54
CA ILE A 147 -14.79 -26.97 11.85
C ILE A 147 -14.73 -25.51 12.28
N SER A 148 -14.59 -24.60 11.32
CA SER A 148 -14.50 -23.15 11.56
C SER A 148 -15.43 -22.37 10.64
N CYS A 149 -15.83 -21.20 11.09
CA CYS A 149 -16.27 -20.10 10.25
C CYS A 149 -15.17 -19.05 10.44
N ASP A 150 -14.21 -18.99 9.52
CA ASP A 150 -12.96 -18.28 9.78
C ASP A 150 -13.25 -16.77 9.97
N GLY A 151 -12.56 -16.16 10.93
CA GLY A 151 -12.85 -14.79 11.36
C GLY A 151 -14.07 -14.60 12.28
N ASP A 152 -14.96 -15.59 12.48
CA ASP A 152 -16.21 -15.47 13.26
C ASP A 152 -16.15 -16.05 14.69
N ALA A 153 -14.98 -16.06 15.33
CA ALA A 153 -14.74 -16.66 16.64
C ALA A 153 -15.11 -18.16 16.66
N ASP A 154 -15.91 -18.60 17.63
CA ASP A 154 -16.43 -19.97 17.70
C ASP A 154 -17.97 -20.02 17.63
N LEU A 155 -18.60 -18.99 17.03
CA LEU A 155 -20.04 -18.78 17.01
C LEU A 155 -20.69 -18.96 18.40
N PHE A 156 -20.26 -18.13 19.34
CA PHE A 156 -20.80 -18.09 20.72
C PHE A 156 -20.66 -19.42 21.47
N GLY A 157 -19.53 -20.11 21.30
CA GLY A 157 -19.26 -21.38 21.96
C GLY A 157 -19.67 -22.62 21.18
N ALA A 158 -20.35 -22.50 20.05
CA ALA A 158 -20.91 -23.64 19.34
C ALA A 158 -19.88 -24.45 18.53
N LEU A 159 -18.88 -23.78 17.95
CA LEU A 159 -17.87 -24.43 17.10
C LEU A 159 -16.74 -25.07 17.92
N PRO A 160 -16.09 -26.12 17.41
CA PRO A 160 -14.98 -26.80 18.09
C PRO A 160 -13.66 -26.01 18.07
N VAL A 161 -13.57 -24.96 17.25
CA VAL A 161 -12.39 -24.11 17.06
C VAL A 161 -12.83 -22.66 17.22
N TRP A 162 -11.99 -21.85 17.85
CA TRP A 162 -12.13 -20.40 17.87
C TRP A 162 -11.18 -19.79 16.85
N SER A 163 -11.69 -18.97 15.93
CA SER A 163 -10.91 -18.35 14.86
C SER A 163 -11.18 -16.85 14.73
N LYS A 164 -10.14 -16.02 14.60
CA LYS A 164 -10.29 -14.58 14.39
C LYS A 164 -9.21 -14.03 13.46
N HIS A 165 -9.55 -12.99 12.71
CA HIS A 165 -8.61 -12.24 11.89
C HIS A 165 -8.14 -10.99 12.64
N TYR A 166 -6.88 -10.60 12.44
CA TYR A 166 -6.32 -9.41 13.06
C TYR A 166 -5.55 -8.57 12.04
N GLY A 167 -5.71 -7.25 12.11
CA GLY A 167 -4.92 -6.30 11.34
C GLY A 167 -3.46 -6.22 11.78
N HIS A 168 -2.79 -5.14 11.38
CA HIS A 168 -1.46 -4.81 11.90
C HIS A 168 -1.51 -4.40 13.38
N HIS A 169 -0.35 -4.48 14.04
CA HIS A 169 -0.12 -4.46 15.50
C HIS A 169 -0.42 -5.79 16.19
N VAL A 170 0.30 -6.04 17.30
CA VAL A 170 0.06 -7.22 18.14
C VAL A 170 -1.31 -7.10 18.80
N PRO A 171 -2.26 -8.02 18.53
CA PRO A 171 -3.61 -7.95 19.06
C PRO A 171 -3.69 -8.48 20.50
N PRO A 172 -4.76 -8.13 21.24
CA PRO A 172 -5.00 -8.59 22.61
C PRO A 172 -5.59 -10.02 22.66
N LEU A 173 -4.93 -11.00 22.02
CA LEU A 173 -5.44 -12.38 21.89
C LEU A 173 -5.87 -12.98 23.25
N ALA A 174 -5.09 -12.77 24.31
CA ALA A 174 -5.38 -13.33 25.63
C ALA A 174 -6.71 -12.84 26.23
N ASP A 175 -7.11 -11.60 25.92
CA ASP A 175 -8.38 -11.05 26.36
C ASP A 175 -9.53 -11.60 25.52
N ASP A 176 -9.35 -11.67 24.20
CA ASP A 176 -10.32 -12.24 23.26
C ASP A 176 -10.63 -13.72 23.52
N THR A 177 -9.65 -14.47 24.04
CA THR A 177 -9.77 -15.92 24.27
C THR A 177 -9.90 -16.31 25.73
N ARG A 178 -10.23 -15.36 26.61
CA ARG A 178 -10.36 -15.62 28.05
C ARG A 178 -11.44 -16.67 28.32
N GLY A 179 -11.06 -17.77 28.98
CA GLY A 179 -11.97 -18.86 29.30
C GLY A 179 -12.25 -19.83 28.15
N ILE A 180 -11.63 -19.64 26.99
CA ILE A 180 -11.73 -20.57 25.85
C ILE A 180 -10.74 -21.71 26.04
N ASN A 181 -11.25 -22.95 26.09
CA ASN A 181 -10.46 -24.17 26.19
C ASN A 181 -10.63 -25.04 24.93
N LYS A 182 -10.30 -24.46 23.78
CA LYS A 182 -10.42 -25.05 22.43
C LYS A 182 -9.20 -24.66 21.60
N PRO A 183 -8.90 -25.35 20.48
CA PRO A 183 -7.91 -24.88 19.52
C PRO A 183 -8.23 -23.45 19.06
N LEU A 184 -7.19 -22.62 19.04
CA LEU A 184 -7.26 -21.23 18.61
C LEU A 184 -6.62 -21.09 17.23
N MET A 185 -7.22 -20.26 16.38
CA MET A 185 -6.78 -19.99 15.03
C MET A 185 -6.74 -18.48 14.77
N VAL A 186 -5.66 -18.05 14.11
CA VAL A 186 -5.63 -16.78 13.39
C VAL A 186 -5.42 -17.12 11.92
N GLY A 187 -6.50 -17.04 11.15
CA GLY A 187 -6.52 -17.35 9.71
C GLY A 187 -5.88 -16.29 8.84
N GLU A 188 -5.89 -15.05 9.32
CA GLU A 188 -5.38 -13.88 8.62
C GLU A 188 -4.78 -12.91 9.64
N ASN A 189 -3.58 -12.41 9.35
CA ASN A 189 -2.86 -11.51 10.22
C ASN A 189 -2.06 -10.48 9.42
N GLY A 190 -2.16 -9.23 9.86
CA GLY A 190 -1.31 -8.13 9.42
C GLY A 190 -1.99 -7.15 8.46
N GLY A 191 -1.30 -6.05 8.18
CA GLY A 191 -1.81 -4.96 7.34
C GLY A 191 -1.52 -5.10 5.84
N THR A 192 -1.22 -6.31 5.35
CA THR A 192 -0.67 -6.52 3.99
C THR A 192 -1.59 -5.97 2.89
N TYR A 193 -2.89 -6.18 3.03
CA TYR A 193 -3.93 -5.74 2.09
C TYR A 193 -4.16 -4.22 2.08
N TYR A 194 -4.38 -3.60 3.24
CA TYR A 194 -4.93 -2.24 3.32
C TYR A 194 -3.94 -1.19 3.83
N ALA A 195 -2.94 -1.59 4.63
CA ALA A 195 -2.16 -0.62 5.40
C ALA A 195 -1.37 0.30 4.46
N ARG A 196 -1.66 1.58 4.59
CA ARG A 196 -1.06 2.66 3.83
C ARG A 196 0.26 3.07 4.47
N PRO A 197 1.14 3.78 3.75
CA PRO A 197 2.40 4.26 4.31
C PRO A 197 2.26 4.98 5.65
N ALA A 198 1.22 5.81 5.82
CA ALA A 198 0.99 6.55 7.06
C ALA A 198 0.72 5.65 8.28
N GLU A 199 0.01 4.53 8.09
CA GLU A 199 -0.31 3.55 9.15
C GLU A 199 0.91 2.72 9.54
N LEU A 200 1.90 2.64 8.65
CA LEU A 200 3.09 1.80 8.81
C LEU A 200 4.31 2.55 9.38
N VAL A 201 4.23 3.87 9.52
CA VAL A 201 5.26 4.72 10.14
C VAL A 201 5.71 4.22 11.51
N PRO A 202 4.84 3.73 12.42
CA PRO A 202 5.29 3.25 13.72
C PRO A 202 6.34 2.13 13.62
N PHE A 203 6.33 1.32 12.56
CA PHE A 203 7.20 0.15 12.42
C PHE A 203 8.53 0.45 11.70
N ALA A 204 8.50 1.31 10.68
CA ALA A 204 9.66 1.57 9.83
C ALA A 204 9.99 3.06 9.59
N GLY A 205 9.30 3.98 10.26
CA GLY A 205 9.47 5.41 10.06
C GLY A 205 9.20 5.84 8.62
N GLU A 206 10.03 6.75 8.10
CA GLU A 206 9.88 7.28 6.74
C GLU A 206 10.07 6.23 5.63
N ARG A 207 10.68 5.07 5.94
CA ARG A 207 10.92 4.02 4.95
C ARG A 207 9.62 3.52 4.30
N ALA A 208 8.51 3.55 5.04
CA ALA A 208 7.19 3.13 4.57
C ALA A 208 6.66 3.96 3.38
N PHE A 209 7.15 5.18 3.18
CA PHE A 209 6.71 6.08 2.09
C PHE A 209 7.53 5.96 0.81
N LEU A 210 8.74 5.38 0.88
CA LEU A 210 9.70 5.47 -0.22
C LEU A 210 9.29 4.66 -1.45
N ASP A 211 9.01 3.39 -1.23
CA ASP A 211 8.72 2.40 -2.28
C ASP A 211 8.03 1.18 -1.67
N TYR A 212 7.57 0.25 -2.51
CA TYR A 212 6.92 -0.96 -2.04
C TYR A 212 7.82 -1.80 -1.15
N ALA A 213 9.12 -1.89 -1.43
CA ALA A 213 10.08 -2.59 -0.57
C ALA A 213 10.17 -1.94 0.83
N GLY A 214 10.05 -0.62 0.92
CA GLY A 214 10.05 0.11 2.19
C GLY A 214 8.75 -0.02 2.97
N ARG A 215 7.61 -0.10 2.28
CA ARG A 215 6.36 -0.58 2.88
C ARG A 215 6.51 -2.00 3.42
N ASN A 216 7.18 -2.87 2.66
CA ASN A 216 7.41 -4.25 3.05
C ASN A 216 8.31 -4.38 4.29
N ASP A 217 9.32 -3.51 4.43
CA ASP A 217 10.16 -3.40 5.63
C ASP A 217 9.28 -3.17 6.89
N ALA A 218 8.22 -2.35 6.79
CA ALA A 218 7.31 -2.09 7.90
C ALA A 218 6.41 -3.28 8.24
N LEU A 219 5.83 -3.91 7.22
CA LEU A 219 5.00 -5.11 7.39
C LEU A 219 5.82 -6.27 7.97
N ALA A 220 7.09 -6.38 7.60
CA ALA A 220 8.01 -7.38 8.12
C ALA A 220 8.24 -7.23 9.63
N VAL A 221 8.42 -6.00 10.10
CA VAL A 221 8.54 -5.71 11.54
C VAL A 221 7.27 -6.12 12.27
N ASP A 222 6.12 -5.68 11.77
CA ASP A 222 4.83 -6.00 12.36
C ASP A 222 4.58 -7.51 12.44
N LEU A 223 4.77 -8.23 11.32
CA LEU A 223 4.55 -9.67 11.26
C LEU A 223 5.50 -10.45 12.17
N TYR A 224 6.78 -10.05 12.26
CA TYR A 224 7.74 -10.70 13.15
C TYR A 224 7.24 -10.65 14.60
N GLN A 225 6.82 -9.47 15.09
CA GLN A 225 6.30 -9.33 16.45
C GLN A 225 5.01 -10.14 16.67
N ASN A 226 4.11 -10.14 15.68
CA ASN A 226 2.86 -10.91 15.73
C ASN A 226 3.13 -12.43 15.83
N ILE A 227 4.05 -12.98 15.04
CA ILE A 227 4.38 -14.42 15.10
C ILE A 227 4.90 -14.79 16.49
N LEU A 228 5.79 -13.98 17.08
CA LEU A 228 6.34 -14.23 18.41
C LEU A 228 5.27 -14.18 19.50
N ALA A 229 4.33 -13.24 19.40
CA ALA A 229 3.27 -13.05 20.40
C ALA A 229 2.16 -14.10 20.29
N LEU A 230 1.77 -14.47 19.06
CA LEU A 230 0.55 -15.23 18.79
C LEU A 230 0.81 -16.72 18.57
N ALA A 231 1.75 -17.08 17.69
CA ALA A 231 1.93 -18.46 17.24
C ALA A 231 2.17 -19.50 18.37
N PRO A 232 2.85 -19.17 19.48
CA PRO A 232 2.98 -20.11 20.61
C PRO A 232 1.64 -20.52 21.23
N GLN A 233 0.61 -19.67 21.16
CA GLN A 233 -0.72 -19.89 21.73
C GLN A 233 -1.68 -20.56 20.73
N LEU A 234 -1.45 -20.40 19.43
CA LEU A 234 -2.36 -20.83 18.37
C LEU A 234 -2.11 -22.25 17.87
N ALA A 235 -3.15 -22.95 17.46
CA ALA A 235 -3.03 -24.20 16.70
C ALA A 235 -2.76 -23.93 15.21
N TYR A 236 -3.30 -22.83 14.69
CA TYR A 236 -3.10 -22.36 13.31
C TYR A 236 -2.81 -20.85 13.31
N PHE A 237 -1.75 -20.45 12.62
CA PHE A 237 -1.43 -19.05 12.35
C PHE A 237 -1.10 -18.89 10.86
N SER A 238 -1.68 -17.89 10.21
CA SER A 238 -1.33 -17.52 8.85
C SER A 238 -1.20 -16.00 8.76
N ALA A 239 -0.11 -15.55 8.14
CA ALA A 239 -0.01 -14.18 7.66
C ALA A 239 -0.96 -14.01 6.46
N SER A 240 -1.49 -12.81 6.27
CA SER A 240 -2.35 -12.53 5.12
C SER A 240 -1.53 -12.40 3.83
N GLU A 241 -1.54 -13.46 3.03
CA GLU A 241 -1.10 -13.49 1.63
C GLU A 241 0.36 -13.13 1.41
N THR A 242 1.24 -13.85 2.09
CA THR A 242 2.70 -13.75 1.95
C THR A 242 3.12 -13.96 0.49
N VAL A 243 2.48 -14.88 -0.22
CA VAL A 243 2.73 -15.11 -1.65
C VAL A 243 2.48 -13.88 -2.52
N TRP A 244 1.54 -13.01 -2.14
CA TRP A 244 1.15 -11.86 -2.94
C TRP A 244 1.84 -10.58 -2.50
N PHE A 245 1.92 -10.35 -1.19
CA PHE A 245 2.48 -9.13 -0.61
C PHE A 245 3.91 -9.27 -0.13
N GLY A 246 4.39 -10.49 0.12
CA GLY A 246 5.76 -10.77 0.59
C GLY A 246 6.78 -11.01 -0.51
N LEU A 247 6.37 -10.95 -1.77
CA LEU A 247 7.19 -11.21 -2.96
C LEU A 247 7.04 -10.05 -3.97
N GLU A 248 8.03 -9.86 -4.83
CA GLU A 248 7.90 -8.90 -5.95
C GLU A 248 6.90 -9.40 -7.01
N GLN A 249 6.10 -8.48 -7.57
CA GLN A 249 5.34 -8.75 -8.79
C GLN A 249 6.29 -8.81 -9.98
N LEU A 250 6.23 -9.89 -10.74
CA LEU A 250 7.24 -10.21 -11.74
C LEU A 250 6.91 -9.61 -13.11
N PRO A 251 7.87 -8.98 -13.82
CA PRO A 251 7.66 -8.34 -15.12
C PRO A 251 7.68 -9.37 -16.27
N PHE A 252 6.81 -10.40 -16.22
CA PHE A 252 6.73 -11.48 -17.20
C PHE A 252 6.80 -10.97 -18.64
N GLY A 253 7.82 -11.36 -19.41
CA GLY A 253 7.96 -10.98 -20.82
C GLY A 253 7.99 -9.46 -21.09
N HIS A 254 8.35 -8.63 -20.10
CA HIS A 254 8.52 -7.18 -20.28
C HIS A 254 9.97 -6.78 -20.11
N THR A 255 10.58 -6.28 -21.19
CA THR A 255 12.02 -6.00 -21.24
C THR A 255 12.36 -4.53 -21.51
N ASP A 256 11.38 -3.72 -21.94
CA ASP A 256 11.57 -2.30 -22.25
C ASP A 256 10.82 -1.42 -21.25
N PHE A 257 11.53 -1.00 -20.21
CA PHE A 257 10.99 -0.17 -19.14
C PHE A 257 10.85 1.32 -19.51
N THR A 258 11.25 1.73 -20.72
CA THR A 258 11.11 3.13 -21.18
C THR A 258 9.68 3.47 -21.61
N ARG A 259 8.82 2.46 -21.73
CA ARG A 259 7.38 2.58 -21.99
C ARG A 259 6.61 1.72 -21.00
N LEU A 260 5.30 1.96 -20.91
CA LEU A 260 4.40 1.06 -20.20
C LEU A 260 4.25 -0.27 -20.97
N PRO A 261 3.96 -1.38 -20.27
CA PRO A 261 3.55 -2.62 -20.90
C PRO A 261 2.33 -2.43 -21.81
N SER A 262 2.28 -3.21 -22.87
CA SER A 262 1.22 -3.23 -23.87
C SER A 262 0.64 -4.65 -24.02
N LEU A 263 -0.32 -4.81 -24.92
CA LEU A 263 -0.84 -6.14 -25.25
C LEU A 263 0.20 -7.05 -25.94
N ALA A 264 1.29 -6.48 -26.46
CA ALA A 264 2.38 -7.23 -27.07
C ALA A 264 3.42 -7.76 -26.07
N ASP A 265 3.40 -7.29 -24.81
CA ASP A 265 4.30 -7.77 -23.75
C ASP A 265 3.66 -8.94 -22.98
N GLY A 266 4.48 -9.78 -22.35
CA GLY A 266 4.00 -10.96 -21.61
C GLY A 266 4.63 -12.26 -22.09
N VAL A 267 4.31 -13.35 -21.39
CA VAL A 267 4.64 -14.71 -21.85
C VAL A 267 3.43 -15.28 -22.58
N PHE A 268 3.60 -15.69 -23.83
CA PHE A 268 2.53 -16.25 -24.66
C PHE A 268 2.56 -17.77 -24.64
N PHE A 269 1.40 -18.39 -24.50
CA PHE A 269 1.23 -19.83 -24.44
C PHE A 269 0.68 -20.35 -25.79
N GLU A 270 1.58 -20.67 -26.72
CA GLU A 270 1.19 -21.17 -28.04
C GLU A 270 0.64 -22.61 -27.99
N GLY A 271 -0.45 -22.85 -28.71
CA GLY A 271 -1.00 -24.21 -28.91
C GLY A 271 -1.68 -24.86 -27.71
N VAL A 272 -1.91 -24.11 -26.62
CA VAL A 272 -2.45 -24.63 -25.34
C VAL A 272 -3.95 -24.37 -25.16
N SER A 273 -4.56 -23.57 -26.03
CA SER A 273 -5.96 -23.12 -25.95
C SER A 273 -6.80 -23.70 -27.10
N PRO A 274 -7.27 -24.96 -27.01
CA PRO A 274 -8.24 -25.48 -27.97
C PRO A 274 -9.58 -24.76 -27.83
N GLU A 275 -9.96 -23.98 -28.85
CA GLU A 275 -11.27 -23.32 -28.93
C GLU A 275 -12.42 -24.33 -28.73
N GLY A 276 -13.44 -23.95 -27.95
CA GLY A 276 -14.61 -24.80 -27.67
C GLY A 276 -14.43 -25.82 -26.54
N LYS A 277 -13.33 -25.80 -25.78
CA LYS A 277 -13.17 -26.58 -24.54
C LYS A 277 -13.61 -25.78 -23.31
N PHE A 278 -14.17 -26.47 -22.32
CA PHE A 278 -14.55 -25.88 -21.04
C PHE A 278 -13.32 -25.45 -20.21
N GLY A 279 -13.46 -24.36 -19.45
CA GLY A 279 -12.42 -23.82 -18.55
C GLY A 279 -11.69 -22.60 -19.13
N MET A 280 -10.96 -21.89 -18.27
CA MET A 280 -10.18 -20.72 -18.70
C MET A 280 -8.99 -21.15 -19.56
N GLN A 281 -8.95 -20.63 -20.79
CA GLN A 281 -7.88 -20.86 -21.74
C GLN A 281 -6.90 -19.68 -21.67
N ILE A 282 -5.78 -19.86 -20.97
CA ILE A 282 -4.79 -18.80 -20.77
C ILE A 282 -3.86 -18.77 -21.98
N GLU A 283 -3.94 -17.71 -22.78
CA GLU A 283 -3.08 -17.50 -23.96
C GLU A 283 -1.86 -16.63 -23.66
N ARG A 284 -1.93 -15.84 -22.58
CA ARG A 284 -0.89 -14.90 -22.19
C ARG A 284 -0.85 -14.75 -20.67
N LEU A 285 0.36 -14.70 -20.11
CA LEU A 285 0.64 -14.20 -18.77
C LEU A 285 1.14 -12.75 -18.88
N PRO A 286 0.32 -11.75 -18.51
CA PRO A 286 0.73 -10.35 -18.59
C PRO A 286 1.87 -10.00 -17.61
N PRO A 287 2.69 -8.98 -17.90
CA PRO A 287 3.65 -8.44 -16.93
C PRO A 287 2.95 -7.99 -15.65
N TYR A 288 3.58 -8.22 -14.49
CA TYR A 288 3.11 -7.84 -13.16
C TYR A 288 1.76 -8.44 -12.72
N SER A 289 1.35 -9.56 -13.33
CA SER A 289 0.12 -10.29 -13.00
C SER A 289 0.30 -11.39 -11.94
N GLY A 290 1.50 -11.55 -11.39
CA GLY A 290 1.78 -12.53 -10.35
C GLY A 290 3.23 -12.49 -9.84
N THR A 291 3.45 -13.19 -8.74
CA THR A 291 4.72 -13.21 -7.99
C THR A 291 5.54 -14.48 -8.19
N LEU A 292 4.93 -15.54 -8.74
CA LEU A 292 5.51 -16.87 -8.87
C LEU A 292 5.75 -17.23 -10.34
N ASN A 293 6.96 -17.65 -10.68
CA ASN A 293 7.37 -18.09 -12.00
C ASN A 293 7.94 -19.52 -11.99
N PRO A 294 7.09 -20.57 -12.03
CA PRO A 294 7.48 -21.96 -12.16
C PRO A 294 7.97 -22.30 -13.59
N GLY A 295 8.81 -21.44 -14.16
CA GLY A 295 9.41 -21.59 -15.48
C GLY A 295 8.54 -21.16 -16.66
N PHE A 296 7.67 -20.16 -16.49
CA PHE A 296 6.99 -19.53 -17.64
C PHE A 296 7.92 -18.60 -18.39
N ASP A 297 8.63 -17.75 -17.65
CA ASP A 297 9.64 -16.86 -18.19
C ASP A 297 11.03 -17.38 -17.79
N PRO A 298 11.85 -17.89 -18.71
CA PRO A 298 13.17 -18.42 -18.38
C PRO A 298 14.15 -17.34 -17.88
N ALA A 299 13.85 -16.06 -18.09
CA ALA A 299 14.69 -14.95 -17.63
C ALA A 299 14.42 -14.56 -16.16
N LEU A 300 13.37 -15.09 -15.53
CA LEU A 300 12.95 -14.73 -14.18
C LEU A 300 13.17 -15.87 -13.18
N PRO A 301 13.49 -15.58 -11.91
CA PRO A 301 13.59 -16.60 -10.87
C PRO A 301 12.21 -17.13 -10.49
N LEU A 302 12.14 -18.21 -9.70
CA LEU A 302 10.86 -18.75 -9.19
C LEU A 302 10.03 -17.70 -8.45
N TYR A 303 10.68 -16.85 -7.66
CA TYR A 303 10.13 -15.66 -7.03
C TYR A 303 11.29 -14.77 -6.54
N ARG A 304 10.97 -13.53 -6.15
CA ARG A 304 11.91 -12.62 -5.48
C ARG A 304 11.33 -12.22 -4.12
N PRO A 305 11.95 -12.67 -3.00
CA PRO A 305 11.42 -12.39 -1.68
C PRO A 305 11.63 -10.94 -1.27
N LEU A 306 10.66 -10.40 -0.54
CA LEU A 306 10.75 -9.13 0.17
C LEU A 306 10.88 -9.36 1.68
N ALA A 307 11.01 -8.26 2.43
CA ALA A 307 11.21 -8.25 3.87
C ALA A 307 10.19 -9.09 4.66
N LEU A 308 8.91 -9.09 4.28
CA LEU A 308 7.82 -9.80 4.95
C LEU A 308 8.07 -11.31 4.94
N PHE A 309 8.41 -11.86 3.76
CA PHE A 309 8.77 -13.27 3.62
C PHE A 309 10.01 -13.61 4.45
N GLU A 310 11.04 -12.76 4.39
CA GLU A 310 12.30 -12.99 5.09
C GLU A 310 12.13 -12.94 6.62
N ALA A 311 11.32 -12.01 7.13
CA ALA A 311 10.98 -11.91 8.54
C ALA A 311 10.12 -13.09 9.01
N GLN A 312 9.13 -13.50 8.22
CA GLN A 312 8.32 -14.68 8.52
C GLN A 312 9.17 -15.96 8.55
N ARG A 313 10.08 -16.14 7.59
CA ARG A 313 11.05 -17.24 7.60
C ARG A 313 11.89 -17.21 8.88
N ALA A 314 12.45 -16.06 9.24
CA ALA A 314 13.27 -15.92 10.44
C ALA A 314 12.48 -16.21 11.74
N ALA A 315 11.25 -15.70 11.86
CA ALA A 315 10.40 -15.90 13.03
C ALA A 315 9.94 -17.36 13.19
N GLN A 316 9.77 -18.09 12.08
CA GLN A 316 9.28 -19.47 12.05
C GLN A 316 10.38 -20.53 11.98
N ASP A 317 11.65 -20.16 12.08
CA ASP A 317 12.76 -21.11 11.98
C ASP A 317 12.59 -22.29 12.96
N PRO A 318 12.81 -23.55 12.54
CA PRO A 318 12.67 -24.72 13.39
C PRO A 318 13.56 -24.72 14.65
N ARG A 319 14.65 -23.93 14.65
CA ARG A 319 15.56 -23.75 15.79
C ARG A 319 15.07 -22.69 16.79
N GLY A 320 13.90 -22.10 16.54
CA GLY A 320 13.36 -20.95 17.25
C GLY A 320 13.58 -19.65 16.46
N PRO A 321 12.87 -18.55 16.80
CA PRO A 321 12.99 -17.29 16.08
C PRO A 321 14.43 -16.81 15.96
N GLN A 322 14.85 -16.49 14.74
CA GLN A 322 16.20 -16.02 14.45
C GLN A 322 16.25 -14.49 14.38
N PRO A 323 17.31 -13.85 14.91
CA PRO A 323 17.52 -12.42 14.72
C PRO A 323 17.56 -12.04 13.24
N CYS A 324 16.92 -10.93 12.89
CA CYS A 324 16.91 -10.40 11.54
C CYS A 324 16.79 -8.87 11.57
N ARG A 325 16.86 -8.20 10.42
CA ARG A 325 16.75 -6.73 10.38
C ARG A 325 15.42 -6.22 10.95
N TRP A 326 14.36 -7.01 10.84
CA TRP A 326 12.98 -6.65 11.14
C TRP A 326 12.50 -7.23 12.48
N ASP A 327 13.38 -7.77 13.31
CA ASP A 327 13.04 -8.26 14.65
C ASP A 327 12.74 -7.14 15.67
N ARG A 328 12.81 -5.88 15.21
CA ARG A 328 12.58 -4.64 15.97
C ARG A 328 12.11 -3.53 15.04
N HIS A 329 11.52 -2.50 15.64
CA HIS A 329 11.17 -1.27 14.94
C HIS A 329 12.41 -0.64 14.29
N LEU A 330 12.29 -0.22 13.03
CA LEU A 330 13.38 0.47 12.34
C LEU A 330 13.43 1.94 12.81
N PRO A 331 14.64 2.51 12.93
CA PRO A 331 14.79 3.87 13.42
C PRO A 331 14.18 4.90 12.46
N THR A 332 13.50 5.90 13.02
CA THR A 332 13.11 7.11 12.28
C THR A 332 14.28 8.09 12.33
N PRO A 333 14.88 8.47 11.19
CA PRO A 333 15.97 9.44 11.16
C PRO A 333 15.51 10.80 11.71
N GLU A 334 16.31 11.41 12.59
CA GLU A 334 16.08 12.79 13.00
C GLU A 334 16.33 13.75 11.82
N ARG A 335 15.44 14.72 11.66
CA ARG A 335 15.57 15.75 10.63
C ARG A 335 16.17 17.02 11.22
N PRO A 336 17.07 17.70 10.49
CA PRO A 336 17.64 18.96 10.95
C PRO A 336 16.53 20.00 11.12
N GLN A 337 16.65 20.84 12.15
CA GLN A 337 15.72 21.97 12.30
C GLN A 337 15.99 23.01 11.23
N ALA A 338 14.92 23.59 10.69
CA ALA A 338 15.04 24.73 9.80
C ALA A 338 15.64 25.94 10.53
N PRO A 339 16.51 26.74 9.88
CA PRO A 339 17.03 27.95 10.49
C PRO A 339 15.91 28.96 10.78
N PRO A 340 16.03 29.80 11.83
CA PRO A 340 15.03 30.80 12.15
C PRO A 340 14.77 31.77 10.99
N PRO A 341 13.50 32.08 10.68
CA PRO A 341 13.18 32.96 9.57
C PRO A 341 13.59 34.42 9.84
N VAL A 342 14.37 34.99 8.92
CA VAL A 342 14.91 36.36 9.01
C VAL A 342 14.22 37.34 8.06
N ILE A 343 13.46 36.84 7.07
CA ILE A 343 12.79 37.66 6.05
C ILE A 343 11.38 37.99 6.54
N GLY A 344 11.10 39.27 6.74
CA GLY A 344 9.84 39.75 7.28
C GLY A 344 8.70 39.89 6.27
N SER A 345 9.01 40.08 4.98
CA SER A 345 8.02 40.28 3.93
C SER A 345 8.54 39.84 2.56
N VAL A 346 7.61 39.57 1.64
CA VAL A 346 7.87 39.08 0.29
C VAL A 346 7.24 40.01 -0.76
N SER A 347 8.00 40.33 -1.81
CA SER A 347 7.48 40.92 -3.04
C SER A 347 6.95 39.81 -3.95
N TYR A 348 5.95 40.12 -4.77
CA TYR A 348 5.46 39.18 -5.77
C TYR A 348 5.19 39.86 -7.11
N ALA A 349 5.35 39.11 -8.20
CA ALA A 349 4.98 39.53 -9.55
C ALA A 349 4.12 38.43 -10.20
N GLY A 350 2.82 38.67 -10.27
CA GLY A 350 1.84 37.72 -10.82
C GLY A 350 0.40 38.18 -10.56
N GLY A 351 -0.57 37.41 -11.05
CA GLY A 351 -1.99 37.73 -10.95
C GLY A 351 -2.57 37.67 -9.52
N PRO A 352 -3.85 38.07 -9.34
CA PRO A 352 -4.54 38.07 -8.04
C PRO A 352 -4.51 36.72 -7.31
N ALA A 353 -4.53 35.62 -8.06
CA ALA A 353 -4.46 34.27 -7.51
C ALA A 353 -3.14 34.00 -6.77
N LEU A 354 -1.99 34.48 -7.28
CA LEU A 354 -0.71 34.34 -6.57
C LEU A 354 -0.72 35.10 -5.24
N LYS A 355 -1.23 36.34 -5.25
CA LYS A 355 -1.38 37.17 -4.05
C LYS A 355 -2.21 36.47 -2.97
N GLN A 356 -3.38 35.95 -3.35
CA GLN A 356 -4.28 35.25 -2.43
C GLN A 356 -3.62 34.02 -1.80
N ARG A 357 -2.88 33.25 -2.58
CA ARG A 357 -2.19 32.04 -2.13
C ARG A 357 -1.06 32.35 -1.14
N LEU A 358 -0.21 33.34 -1.45
CA LEU A 358 0.84 33.77 -0.53
C LEU A 358 0.26 34.23 0.82
N ALA A 359 -0.84 34.99 0.78
CA ALA A 359 -1.54 35.40 1.99
C ALA A 359 -2.11 34.19 2.76
N ALA A 360 -2.70 33.22 2.08
CA ALA A 360 -3.23 31.99 2.70
C ALA A 360 -2.14 31.12 3.35
N TRP A 361 -0.89 31.19 2.86
CA TRP A 361 0.26 30.53 3.46
C TRP A 361 0.88 31.33 4.62
N GLY A 362 0.28 32.45 4.99
CA GLY A 362 0.73 33.30 6.10
C GLY A 362 1.95 34.16 5.78
N VAL A 363 2.25 34.37 4.50
CA VAL A 363 3.36 35.21 4.05
C VAL A 363 2.93 36.68 4.04
N ALA A 364 3.67 37.53 4.75
CA ALA A 364 3.45 38.97 4.70
C ALA A 364 3.93 39.55 3.37
N LEU A 365 3.08 40.32 2.70
CA LEU A 365 3.37 40.91 1.39
C LEU A 365 3.71 42.38 1.53
N HIS A 366 4.82 42.82 0.92
CA HIS A 366 5.24 44.21 0.86
C HIS A 366 5.86 44.51 -0.50
N ASP A 367 5.57 45.67 -1.09
CA ASP A 367 6.17 46.09 -2.35
C ASP A 367 6.83 47.48 -2.19
N PRO A 368 8.16 47.61 -2.38
CA PRO A 368 9.13 46.54 -2.61
C PRO A 368 9.59 45.88 -1.30
N ALA A 369 9.81 44.57 -1.32
CA ALA A 369 10.53 43.83 -0.30
C ALA A 369 11.99 43.66 -0.74
N GLU A 370 12.94 43.85 0.17
CA GLU A 370 14.35 43.99 -0.19
C GLU A 370 15.06 42.65 -0.49
N ARG A 371 14.52 41.51 -0.05
CA ARG A 371 15.28 40.24 -0.02
C ARG A 371 14.56 38.99 -0.52
N PHE A 372 13.29 39.08 -0.93
CA PHE A 372 12.56 37.93 -1.44
C PHE A 372 11.51 38.33 -2.47
N LEU A 373 11.58 37.70 -3.65
CA LEU A 373 10.66 37.91 -4.75
C LEU A 373 10.08 36.58 -5.24
N VAL A 374 8.76 36.49 -5.31
CA VAL A 374 8.04 35.36 -5.94
C VAL A 374 7.46 35.80 -7.28
N MET A 375 7.74 35.07 -8.35
CA MET A 375 7.22 35.38 -9.68
C MET A 375 6.41 34.23 -10.25
N ASP A 376 5.30 34.56 -10.91
CA ASP A 376 4.57 33.63 -11.76
C ASP A 376 5.22 33.58 -13.15
N GLY A 377 5.82 32.43 -13.51
CA GLY A 377 6.50 32.23 -14.77
C GLY A 377 5.58 32.35 -15.99
N GLY A 378 4.27 32.09 -15.84
CA GLY A 378 3.29 32.25 -16.92
C GLY A 378 2.89 33.69 -17.19
N THR A 379 3.06 34.58 -16.20
CA THR A 379 2.61 35.98 -16.27
C THR A 379 3.72 36.95 -15.88
N LEU A 380 4.95 36.69 -16.34
CA LEU A 380 6.10 37.54 -16.04
C LEU A 380 5.90 39.00 -16.53
N PRO A 381 6.17 40.00 -15.69
CA PRO A 381 6.16 41.40 -16.10
C PRO A 381 7.36 41.72 -17.00
N SER A 382 7.26 42.80 -17.78
CA SER A 382 8.32 43.22 -18.70
C SER A 382 9.63 43.60 -18.01
N ASP A 383 9.59 43.96 -16.72
CA ASP A 383 10.75 44.32 -15.90
C ASP A 383 11.28 43.16 -15.02
N ALA A 384 10.81 41.93 -15.24
CA ALA A 384 11.17 40.76 -14.43
C ALA A 384 12.68 40.52 -14.31
N ALA A 385 13.44 40.68 -15.40
CA ALA A 385 14.90 40.49 -15.40
C ALA A 385 15.62 41.50 -14.51
N ARG A 386 15.20 42.77 -14.56
CA ARG A 386 15.72 43.84 -13.71
C ARG A 386 15.45 43.53 -12.23
N ARG A 387 14.20 43.20 -11.89
CA ARG A 387 13.80 42.84 -10.51
C ARG A 387 14.57 41.60 -9.99
N THR A 388 14.81 40.63 -10.86
CA THR A 388 15.58 39.42 -10.54
C THR A 388 17.02 39.78 -10.18
N SER A 389 17.71 40.55 -11.02
CA SER A 389 19.08 41.00 -10.73
C SER A 389 19.14 41.80 -9.42
N GLU A 390 18.25 42.76 -9.24
CA GLU A 390 18.21 43.63 -8.05
C GLU A 390 18.13 42.85 -6.74
N ILE A 391 17.28 41.81 -6.69
CA ILE A 391 17.14 40.96 -5.49
C ILE A 391 18.36 40.06 -5.31
N LEU A 392 18.87 39.43 -6.38
CA LEU A 392 20.00 38.52 -6.30
C LEU A 392 21.31 39.24 -5.93
N ASP A 393 21.55 40.44 -6.48
CA ASP A 393 22.73 41.26 -6.22
C ASP A 393 22.80 41.76 -4.76
N GLN A 394 21.67 41.78 -4.06
CA GLN A 394 21.56 42.09 -2.63
C GLN A 394 21.67 40.84 -1.73
N GLY A 395 21.92 39.67 -2.30
CA GLY A 395 21.96 38.40 -1.57
C GLY A 395 20.56 37.84 -1.24
N GLY A 396 19.52 38.31 -1.91
CA GLY A 396 18.13 37.88 -1.73
C GLY A 396 17.78 36.59 -2.48
N THR A 397 16.51 36.16 -2.32
CA THR A 397 15.97 34.96 -2.98
C THR A 397 14.93 35.32 -4.03
N VAL A 398 15.04 34.74 -5.22
CA VAL A 398 14.04 34.81 -6.28
C VAL A 398 13.44 33.42 -6.50
N LEU A 399 12.14 33.27 -6.32
CA LEU A 399 11.40 32.03 -6.56
C LEU A 399 10.48 32.21 -7.77
N ILE A 400 10.76 31.50 -8.86
CA ILE A 400 9.94 31.48 -10.07
C ILE A 400 9.04 30.24 -10.03
N LEU A 401 7.74 30.43 -10.20
CA LEU A 401 6.73 29.38 -10.25
C LEU A 401 6.42 29.03 -11.71
N ALA A 402 6.81 27.85 -12.15
CA ALA A 402 6.57 27.31 -13.50
C ALA A 402 5.58 26.13 -13.43
N ILE A 403 4.38 26.40 -12.93
CA ILE A 403 3.39 25.39 -12.54
C ILE A 403 2.51 24.87 -13.70
N ASP A 404 2.48 25.60 -14.82
CA ASP A 404 1.70 25.24 -16.00
C ASP A 404 2.55 24.32 -16.91
N PRO A 405 2.14 23.07 -17.17
CA PRO A 405 2.85 22.16 -18.08
C PRO A 405 3.00 22.69 -19.52
N SER A 406 2.16 23.65 -19.92
CA SER A 406 2.19 24.27 -21.25
C SER A 406 3.05 25.53 -21.34
N LEU A 407 3.71 25.93 -20.24
CA LEU A 407 4.56 27.12 -20.20
C LEU A 407 5.69 27.04 -21.24
N ASP A 408 5.77 28.05 -22.10
CA ASP A 408 6.93 28.27 -22.94
C ASP A 408 8.13 28.73 -22.09
N THR A 409 8.98 27.76 -21.74
CA THR A 409 10.19 27.97 -20.94
C THR A 409 11.18 28.95 -21.56
N ALA A 410 11.10 29.25 -22.87
CA ALA A 410 11.94 30.27 -23.49
C ALA A 410 11.74 31.65 -22.84
N ARG A 411 10.53 31.93 -22.33
CA ARG A 411 10.20 33.16 -21.57
C ARG A 411 10.99 33.32 -20.28
N LEU A 412 11.47 32.23 -19.70
CA LEU A 412 12.27 32.24 -18.47
C LEU A 412 13.75 32.50 -18.74
N SER A 413 14.24 32.28 -19.97
CA SER A 413 15.66 32.39 -20.33
C SER A 413 16.34 33.69 -19.86
N PRO A 414 15.71 34.88 -19.92
CA PRO A 414 16.32 36.11 -19.42
C PRO A 414 16.58 36.13 -17.91
N LEU A 415 15.93 35.25 -17.15
CA LEU A 415 15.99 35.18 -15.69
C LEU A 415 16.90 34.06 -15.20
N LEU A 416 17.23 33.09 -16.06
CA LEU A 416 17.91 31.86 -15.68
C LEU A 416 19.36 31.84 -16.19
N PRO A 417 20.31 31.28 -15.43
CA PRO A 417 21.70 31.14 -15.86
C PRO A 417 21.89 30.10 -16.97
N GLN A 418 20.90 29.21 -17.15
CA GLN A 418 20.92 28.11 -18.09
C GLN A 418 19.51 27.81 -18.60
N PRO A 419 19.35 27.24 -19.82
CA PRO A 419 18.06 26.80 -20.31
C PRO A 419 17.45 25.69 -19.44
N VAL A 420 16.12 25.69 -19.36
CA VAL A 420 15.32 24.68 -18.66
C VAL A 420 14.22 24.17 -19.59
N THR A 421 13.80 22.94 -19.38
CA THR A 421 12.65 22.34 -20.08
C THR A 421 11.68 21.73 -19.08
N LEU A 422 10.39 21.71 -19.41
CA LEU A 422 9.40 20.97 -18.65
C LEU A 422 9.29 19.53 -19.13
N THR A 423 9.02 18.60 -18.22
CA THR A 423 8.78 17.19 -18.51
C THR A 423 7.35 16.79 -18.17
N ALA A 424 6.83 15.78 -18.87
CA ALA A 424 5.55 15.15 -18.56
C ALA A 424 5.66 14.23 -17.32
N ARG A 425 6.01 14.83 -16.17
CA ARG A 425 6.12 14.14 -14.89
C ARG A 425 5.10 14.72 -13.91
N ALA A 426 4.08 13.94 -13.57
CA ALA A 426 3.17 14.26 -12.47
C ALA A 426 3.56 13.48 -11.21
N ALA A 427 3.16 13.98 -10.04
CA ALA A 427 3.39 13.31 -8.77
C ALA A 427 2.30 13.62 -7.74
N THR A 428 2.02 12.64 -6.88
CA THR A 428 1.14 12.73 -5.70
C THR A 428 1.92 12.80 -4.38
N ALA A 429 3.24 12.57 -4.45
CA ALA A 429 4.16 12.67 -3.33
C ALA A 429 5.52 13.19 -3.85
N LEU A 430 6.31 13.77 -2.95
CA LEU A 430 7.66 14.26 -3.23
C LEU A 430 8.69 13.52 -2.38
N GLU A 431 9.91 13.52 -2.85
CA GLU A 431 11.11 13.17 -2.11
C GLU A 431 12.02 14.41 -2.01
N ARG A 432 12.97 14.34 -1.08
CA ARG A 432 14.08 15.30 -1.04
C ARG A 432 15.02 14.95 -2.20
N GLY A 433 15.30 15.93 -3.06
CA GLY A 433 16.25 15.74 -4.17
C GLY A 433 17.70 15.70 -3.70
N ASP A 434 17.97 16.37 -2.57
CA ASP A 434 19.24 16.42 -1.87
C ASP A 434 18.93 16.50 -0.37
N ASP A 435 19.26 15.44 0.37
CA ASP A 435 19.02 15.32 1.82
C ASP A 435 19.78 16.38 2.65
N THR A 436 20.74 17.09 2.05
CA THR A 436 21.49 18.18 2.69
C THR A 436 20.99 19.58 2.30
N HIS A 437 20.01 19.68 1.40
CA HIS A 437 19.52 20.97 0.94
C HIS A 437 18.73 21.66 2.07
N PRO A 438 19.08 22.91 2.47
CA PRO A 438 18.53 23.54 3.67
C PRO A 438 17.00 23.73 3.62
N TRP A 439 16.42 23.86 2.42
CA TRP A 439 14.97 24.00 2.25
C TRP A 439 14.20 22.67 2.35
N ALA A 440 14.87 21.55 2.10
CA ALA A 440 14.25 20.24 1.96
C ALA A 440 14.61 19.27 3.09
N ALA A 441 15.84 19.34 3.60
CA ALA A 441 16.35 18.49 4.67
C ALA A 441 15.46 18.43 5.92
N PRO A 442 14.81 19.53 6.37
CA PRO A 442 13.91 19.48 7.52
C PRO A 442 12.59 18.72 7.28
N PHE A 443 12.20 18.48 6.03
CA PHE A 443 10.97 17.74 5.73
C PHE A 443 11.16 16.23 5.92
N SER A 444 10.20 15.62 6.63
CA SER A 444 10.01 14.17 6.55
C SER A 444 9.32 13.78 5.25
N LEU A 445 9.40 12.51 4.84
CA LEU A 445 8.61 12.03 3.70
C LEU A 445 7.09 12.12 3.96
N ALA A 446 6.65 12.02 5.21
CA ALA A 446 5.25 12.22 5.56
C ALA A 446 4.78 13.65 5.27
N ASP A 447 5.64 14.66 5.47
CA ASP A 447 5.33 16.05 5.14
C ASP A 447 5.25 16.31 3.62
N LEU A 448 5.82 15.40 2.83
CA LEU A 448 5.89 15.46 1.37
C LEU A 448 4.88 14.52 0.69
N TYR A 449 4.00 13.90 1.47
CA TYR A 449 3.10 12.85 1.03
C TYR A 449 1.65 13.33 0.98
N PHE A 450 1.03 13.23 -0.21
CA PHE A 450 -0.33 13.74 -0.43
C PHE A 450 -1.23 12.75 -1.18
N ALA A 451 -0.76 11.52 -1.42
CA ALA A 451 -1.52 10.49 -2.11
C ALA A 451 -2.72 9.97 -1.29
N GLU A 452 -2.83 10.36 -0.01
CA GLU A 452 -3.96 10.05 0.88
C GLU A 452 -4.93 11.22 1.06
N GLU A 453 -4.78 12.32 0.32
CA GLU A 453 -5.81 13.36 0.30
C GLU A 453 -7.17 12.77 -0.13
N GLU A 454 -8.24 13.23 0.51
CA GLU A 454 -9.57 12.61 0.38
C GLU A 454 -10.09 12.65 -1.05
N ARG A 455 -10.00 13.80 -1.69
CA ARG A 455 -10.41 13.97 -3.08
C ARG A 455 -9.25 13.67 -4.00
N ASP A 456 -9.47 12.79 -4.98
CA ASP A 456 -8.47 12.42 -5.99
C ASP A 456 -7.85 13.65 -6.69
N ALA A 457 -8.67 14.69 -6.93
CA ALA A 457 -8.23 15.94 -7.55
C ALA A 457 -7.19 16.74 -6.73
N ASP A 458 -7.14 16.53 -5.40
CA ASP A 458 -6.26 17.25 -4.49
C ASP A 458 -4.89 16.55 -4.30
N ARG A 459 -4.79 15.27 -4.67
CA ARG A 459 -3.59 14.43 -4.46
C ARG A 459 -2.40 14.91 -5.27
N CYS A 460 -2.63 15.44 -6.48
CA CYS A 460 -1.56 15.90 -7.36
C CYS A 460 -0.83 17.11 -6.75
N VAL A 461 0.45 16.93 -6.41
CA VAL A 461 1.34 17.98 -5.88
C VAL A 461 2.23 18.59 -6.96
N MET A 462 2.39 17.91 -8.09
CA MET A 462 3.27 18.33 -9.16
C MET A 462 2.67 17.87 -10.49
N ARG A 463 2.57 18.76 -11.48
CA ARG A 463 1.97 18.47 -12.80
C ARG A 463 3.02 18.30 -13.91
N CYS A 464 4.19 18.88 -13.73
CA CYS A 464 5.34 18.76 -14.62
C CYS A 464 6.64 18.76 -13.82
N GLY A 465 7.69 18.13 -14.35
CA GLY A 465 9.04 18.18 -13.79
C GLY A 465 9.93 19.17 -14.54
N LEU A 466 11.07 19.49 -13.94
CA LEU A 466 12.14 20.29 -14.54
C LEU A 466 13.23 19.39 -15.10
N ALA A 467 13.78 19.74 -16.26
CA ALA A 467 14.94 19.10 -16.86
C ALA A 467 15.84 20.09 -17.60
N GLY A 468 16.92 19.58 -18.18
CA GLY A 468 17.87 20.35 -18.98
C GLY A 468 19.05 20.92 -18.19
N PRO A 469 19.88 21.75 -18.83
CA PRO A 469 21.12 22.28 -18.25
C PRO A 469 20.94 23.02 -16.93
N PHE A 470 19.83 23.74 -16.74
CA PHE A 470 19.50 24.39 -15.47
C PHE A 470 19.42 23.41 -14.30
N VAL A 471 18.79 22.24 -14.51
CA VAL A 471 18.68 21.20 -13.48
C VAL A 471 20.03 20.52 -13.26
N ALA A 472 20.76 20.19 -14.33
CA ALA A 472 22.05 19.51 -14.24
C ALA A 472 23.13 20.33 -13.51
N SER A 473 23.04 21.66 -13.57
CA SER A 473 23.99 22.58 -12.92
C SER A 473 23.50 23.14 -11.57
N GLY A 474 22.25 22.85 -11.19
CA GLY A 474 21.63 23.34 -9.95
C GLY A 474 21.58 22.28 -8.84
N ARG A 475 21.06 22.66 -7.67
CA ARG A 475 20.76 21.74 -6.58
C ARG A 475 19.26 21.45 -6.56
N VAL A 476 18.88 20.17 -6.68
CA VAL A 476 17.48 19.75 -6.61
C VAL A 476 17.07 19.65 -5.14
N ALA A 477 16.24 20.57 -4.66
CA ALA A 477 15.72 20.54 -3.30
C ALA A 477 14.62 19.48 -3.14
N LEU A 478 13.63 19.51 -4.02
CA LEU A 478 12.50 18.57 -4.01
C LEU A 478 12.34 17.92 -5.38
N THR A 479 11.93 16.66 -5.39
CA THR A 479 11.67 15.90 -6.62
C THR A 479 10.42 15.04 -6.46
N ALA A 480 9.79 14.65 -7.58
CA ALA A 480 8.73 13.66 -7.59
C ALA A 480 9.17 12.37 -6.90
N SER A 481 8.29 11.81 -6.06
CA SER A 481 8.48 10.46 -5.51
C SER A 481 8.72 9.44 -6.63
N ARG A 482 9.57 8.45 -6.34
CA ARG A 482 9.81 7.29 -7.21
C ARG A 482 8.58 6.40 -7.34
N THR A 483 7.66 6.49 -6.38
CA THR A 483 6.46 5.68 -6.22
C THR A 483 5.22 6.55 -6.18
N ASP A 484 4.18 6.17 -6.92
CA ASP A 484 2.86 6.81 -6.86
C ASP A 484 1.89 5.95 -6.06
N TRP A 485 1.76 6.28 -4.77
CA TRP A 485 0.89 5.57 -3.85
C TRP A 485 -0.59 5.69 -4.18
N SER A 486 -1.01 6.59 -5.09
CA SER A 486 -2.39 6.60 -5.57
C SER A 486 -2.74 5.39 -6.44
N LEU A 487 -1.72 4.67 -6.95
CA LEU A 487 -1.88 3.39 -7.61
C LEU A 487 -2.11 2.24 -6.62
N PHE A 488 -1.82 2.45 -5.34
CA PHE A 488 -2.02 1.47 -4.28
C PHE A 488 -3.27 1.78 -3.44
N ASN A 489 -3.38 3.01 -2.97
CA ASN A 489 -4.39 3.46 -2.02
C ASN A 489 -5.77 3.51 -2.67
N ARG A 490 -6.78 2.95 -1.99
CA ARG A 490 -8.19 2.96 -2.46
C ARG A 490 -8.33 2.35 -3.87
N ARG A 491 -7.49 1.36 -4.19
CA ARG A 491 -7.54 0.59 -5.44
C ARG A 491 -7.88 -0.86 -5.16
N ALA A 492 -8.47 -1.51 -6.17
CA ALA A 492 -8.82 -2.92 -6.11
C ALA A 492 -7.55 -3.79 -6.04
N GLU A 493 -7.67 -4.95 -5.41
CA GLU A 493 -6.51 -5.78 -5.05
C GLU A 493 -5.76 -6.32 -6.26
N GLU A 494 -6.53 -6.71 -7.26
CA GLU A 494 -6.08 -7.25 -8.54
C GLU A 494 -5.27 -6.24 -9.37
N GLU A 495 -5.36 -4.95 -9.06
CA GLU A 495 -4.65 -3.88 -9.77
C GLU A 495 -3.46 -3.32 -8.97
N LYS A 496 -3.65 -3.11 -7.67
CA LYS A 496 -2.88 -2.13 -6.90
C LYS A 496 -1.39 -2.45 -6.75
N VAL A 497 -1.04 -3.72 -6.54
CA VAL A 497 0.36 -4.13 -6.32
C VAL A 497 1.12 -4.15 -7.64
N GLY A 498 0.54 -4.75 -8.67
CA GLY A 498 1.16 -4.83 -10.00
C GLY A 498 1.35 -3.44 -10.63
N ALA A 499 0.37 -2.55 -10.49
CA ALA A 499 0.47 -1.16 -10.96
C ALA A 499 1.62 -0.40 -10.28
N LEU A 500 1.81 -0.60 -8.97
CA LEU A 500 2.88 0.05 -8.22
C LEU A 500 4.26 -0.42 -8.66
N PHE A 501 4.48 -1.74 -8.78
CA PHE A 501 5.75 -2.30 -9.30
C PHE A 501 6.03 -1.86 -10.74
N CYS A 502 5.00 -1.86 -11.59
CA CYS A 502 5.11 -1.35 -12.95
C CYS A 502 5.58 0.11 -12.95
N TYR A 503 4.96 0.96 -12.12
CA TYR A 503 5.34 2.35 -11.98
C TYR A 503 6.77 2.51 -11.46
N GLU A 504 7.18 1.75 -10.44
CA GLU A 504 8.51 1.82 -9.83
C GLU A 504 9.62 1.43 -10.82
N HIS A 505 9.42 0.38 -11.62
CA HIS A 505 10.39 -0.04 -12.65
C HIS A 505 10.40 0.85 -13.89
N HIS A 506 9.31 1.55 -14.19
CA HIS A 506 9.24 2.42 -15.37
C HIS A 506 10.33 3.51 -15.33
N VAL A 507 11.03 3.70 -16.44
CA VAL A 507 11.98 4.81 -16.61
C VAL A 507 11.19 6.09 -16.81
N LYS A 508 11.23 6.94 -15.78
CA LYS A 508 10.45 8.16 -15.71
C LYS A 508 11.29 9.34 -16.21
N PRO A 509 10.68 10.35 -16.86
CA PRO A 509 11.39 11.60 -17.13
C PRO A 509 11.75 12.31 -15.81
N SER A 510 12.70 13.24 -15.86
CA SER A 510 13.12 14.01 -14.68
C SER A 510 11.92 14.57 -13.92
N GLY A 511 11.91 14.35 -12.61
CA GLY A 511 10.90 14.89 -11.69
C GLY A 511 11.42 15.97 -10.77
N ALA A 512 12.51 16.67 -11.12
CA ALA A 512 12.97 17.79 -10.30
C ALA A 512 11.84 18.82 -10.18
N ALA A 513 11.44 19.15 -8.95
CA ALA A 513 10.25 19.94 -8.66
C ALA A 513 10.59 21.33 -8.11
N LEU A 514 11.70 21.41 -7.37
CA LEU A 514 12.27 22.65 -6.85
C LEU A 514 13.78 22.60 -7.01
N VAL A 515 14.34 23.49 -7.82
CA VAL A 515 15.79 23.54 -8.11
C VAL A 515 16.33 24.91 -7.76
N THR A 516 17.47 24.94 -7.08
CA THR A 516 18.15 26.17 -6.65
C THR A 516 19.49 26.36 -7.35
N HIS A 517 19.84 27.61 -7.56
CA HIS A 517 21.13 28.08 -8.05
C HIS A 517 21.64 29.18 -7.11
N ALA A 518 22.91 29.07 -6.73
CA ALA A 518 23.58 30.15 -6.03
C ALA A 518 23.90 31.28 -7.03
N ALA A 519 23.55 32.51 -6.68
CA ALA A 519 23.96 33.72 -7.37
C ALA A 519 25.10 34.41 -6.60
N GLY A 520 25.69 35.45 -7.19
CA GLY A 520 26.71 36.26 -6.51
C GLY A 520 26.20 36.84 -5.18
N ARG A 521 27.13 37.12 -4.25
CA ARG A 521 26.84 37.75 -2.94
C ARG A 521 25.86 36.96 -2.04
N GLY A 522 25.70 35.66 -2.27
CA GLY A 522 24.84 34.78 -1.47
C GLY A 522 23.38 34.75 -1.91
N GLY A 523 23.05 35.35 -3.05
CA GLY A 523 21.69 35.29 -3.61
C GLY A 523 21.30 33.87 -4.02
N THR A 524 20.00 33.58 -4.03
CA THR A 524 19.47 32.27 -4.45
C THR A 524 18.39 32.44 -5.50
N LEU A 525 18.60 31.86 -6.68
CA LEU A 525 17.57 31.73 -7.71
C LEU A 525 16.95 30.34 -7.61
N ALA A 526 15.63 30.26 -7.59
CA ALA A 526 14.90 29.01 -7.53
C ALA A 526 13.80 28.92 -8.59
N LEU A 527 13.64 27.74 -9.17
CA LEU A 527 12.54 27.41 -10.07
C LEU A 527 11.74 26.27 -9.48
N CYS A 528 10.41 26.41 -9.47
CA CYS A 528 9.49 25.51 -8.78
C CYS A 528 8.29 25.15 -9.67
N THR A 529 7.95 23.86 -9.78
CA THR A 529 6.79 23.35 -10.53
C THR A 529 5.69 22.79 -9.63
N LEU A 530 5.82 22.97 -8.31
CA LEU A 530 4.85 22.45 -7.35
C LEU A 530 3.51 23.16 -7.49
N ASP A 531 2.43 22.38 -7.43
CA ASP A 531 1.07 22.89 -7.54
C ASP A 531 0.78 23.86 -6.40
N THR A 532 0.30 25.03 -6.81
CA THR A 532 -0.09 26.11 -5.90
C THR A 532 -1.59 26.32 -5.91
N ALA A 533 -2.35 25.67 -6.79
CA ALA A 533 -3.78 25.91 -6.97
C ALA A 533 -4.63 25.14 -5.94
N THR A 534 -4.19 23.95 -5.54
CA THR A 534 -4.90 23.12 -4.55
C THR A 534 -4.77 23.72 -3.14
N ASP A 535 -5.92 24.03 -2.53
CA ASP A 535 -5.99 24.70 -1.22
C ASP A 535 -6.63 23.79 -0.14
N THR A 536 -5.87 22.79 0.31
CA THR A 536 -6.21 21.93 1.45
C THR A 536 -5.43 22.34 2.71
N PRO A 537 -5.85 21.94 3.92
CA PRO A 537 -5.06 22.15 5.13
C PRO A 537 -3.62 21.62 5.02
N ALA A 538 -3.43 20.42 4.45
CA ALA A 538 -2.11 19.85 4.25
C ALA A 538 -1.26 20.66 3.25
N ARG A 539 -1.85 21.14 2.15
CA ARG A 539 -1.16 22.02 1.19
C ARG A 539 -0.74 23.35 1.81
N ARG A 540 -1.61 23.98 2.60
CA ARG A 540 -1.28 25.21 3.33
C ARG A 540 -0.15 24.98 4.34
N ALA A 541 -0.19 23.88 5.08
CA ALA A 541 0.87 23.52 6.02
C ALA A 541 2.21 23.23 5.32
N PHE A 542 2.18 22.57 4.16
CA PHE A 542 3.37 22.34 3.33
C PHE A 542 4.00 23.64 2.85
N TRP A 543 3.23 24.50 2.17
CA TRP A 543 3.75 25.76 1.62
C TRP A 543 4.24 26.71 2.72
N ARG A 544 3.51 26.82 3.83
CA ARG A 544 3.94 27.61 5.00
C ARG A 544 5.31 27.14 5.52
N ARG A 545 5.49 25.83 5.66
CA ARG A 545 6.78 25.25 6.09
C ARG A 545 7.87 25.50 5.07
N LEU A 546 7.60 25.31 3.78
CA LEU A 546 8.57 25.54 2.72
C LEU A 546 9.08 26.99 2.71
N PHE A 547 8.18 27.98 2.81
CA PHE A 547 8.56 29.39 2.93
C PHE A 547 9.36 29.67 4.21
N THR A 548 9.01 29.02 5.32
CA THR A 548 9.79 29.12 6.57
C THR A 548 11.20 28.57 6.40
N HIS A 549 11.36 27.43 5.71
CA HIS A 549 12.68 26.86 5.42
C HIS A 549 13.49 27.72 4.44
N MET A 550 12.81 28.50 3.59
CA MET A 550 13.44 29.55 2.75
C MET A 550 13.77 30.84 3.53
N GLY A 551 13.53 30.87 4.85
CA GLY A 551 13.86 31.98 5.73
C GLY A 551 12.76 33.05 5.87
N VAL A 552 11.57 32.82 5.34
CA VAL A 552 10.43 33.76 5.41
C VAL A 552 9.62 33.55 6.67
N ARG A 553 9.33 34.63 7.40
CA ARG A 553 8.42 34.57 8.56
C ARG A 553 7.01 34.32 8.05
N THR A 554 6.40 33.26 8.57
CA THR A 554 5.01 32.93 8.28
C THR A 554 4.19 32.99 9.56
N HIS A 555 2.93 33.41 9.44
CA HIS A 555 1.99 33.41 10.56
C HIS A 555 0.99 32.27 10.40
N ALA A 556 0.60 31.64 11.50
CA ALA A 556 -0.56 30.77 11.50
C ALA A 556 -1.79 31.65 11.22
N GLY A 557 -2.37 31.53 10.03
CA GLY A 557 -3.71 32.08 9.78
C GLY A 557 -4.65 31.50 10.82
N GLY A 558 -5.47 32.34 11.47
CA GLY A 558 -6.32 31.93 12.58
C GLY A 558 -7.27 30.79 12.21
N THR A 559 -6.86 29.56 12.51
CA THR A 559 -7.66 28.38 12.89
C THR A 559 -6.65 27.31 13.28
N ALA A 560 -6.85 26.72 14.46
CA ALA A 560 -5.87 25.85 15.11
C ALA A 560 -5.58 24.58 14.27
N ASP A 561 -4.33 24.42 13.85
CA ASP A 561 -3.77 23.17 13.35
C ASP A 561 -3.62 22.17 14.51
N ARG A 562 -4.72 21.50 14.87
CA ARG A 562 -4.69 20.18 15.52
C ARG A 562 -5.63 19.28 14.73
N VAL A 563 -5.11 18.69 13.66
CA VAL A 563 -5.72 17.52 13.04
C VAL A 563 -5.43 16.34 13.97
N HIS A 564 -6.28 16.15 14.98
CA HIS A 564 -6.51 14.79 15.44
C HIS A 564 -7.31 14.13 14.32
N ALA A 565 -6.69 13.21 13.59
CA ALA A 565 -7.42 12.26 12.80
C ALA A 565 -8.40 11.57 13.77
N GLN A 566 -9.70 11.87 13.64
CA GLN A 566 -10.71 10.97 14.14
C GLN A 566 -10.45 9.66 13.40
N ARG A 567 -9.97 8.65 14.13
CA ARG A 567 -9.92 7.29 13.63
C ARG A 567 -11.39 6.92 13.38
N GLU A 568 -11.82 6.92 12.12
CA GLU A 568 -13.05 6.23 11.77
C GLU A 568 -12.84 4.77 12.18
N HIS A 569 -13.79 4.26 12.96
CA HIS A 569 -13.79 2.86 13.37
C HIS A 569 -14.01 2.03 12.11
N ASP A 570 -12.94 1.42 11.62
CA ASP A 570 -13.02 0.53 10.48
C ASP A 570 -13.38 -0.85 11.01
N LEU A 571 -14.60 -1.28 10.74
CA LEU A 571 -15.17 -2.56 11.19
C LEU A 571 -14.32 -3.77 10.76
N LEU A 572 -13.55 -3.66 9.68
CA LEU A 572 -12.63 -4.70 9.22
C LEU A 572 -11.29 -4.66 10.00
N LEU A 573 -10.87 -3.50 10.50
CA LEU A 573 -9.56 -3.32 11.17
C LEU A 573 -9.63 -3.44 12.68
N ASP A 574 -10.69 -2.90 13.26
CA ASP A 574 -10.83 -2.73 14.71
C ASP A 574 -11.70 -3.83 15.34
N GLY A 575 -12.35 -4.67 14.51
CA GLY A 575 -13.36 -5.62 14.96
C GLY A 575 -14.55 -4.91 15.65
N PRO A 576 -15.46 -5.63 16.32
CA PRO A 576 -16.48 -4.97 17.15
C PRO A 576 -15.84 -4.24 18.35
N PRO A 577 -16.43 -3.12 18.81
CA PRO A 577 -16.21 -2.66 20.18
C PRO A 577 -16.63 -3.76 21.15
N ALA A 578 -15.79 -4.05 22.16
CA ALA A 578 -16.17 -4.97 23.22
C ALA A 578 -17.43 -4.45 23.93
N SER A 579 -18.51 -5.22 23.84
CA SER A 579 -19.78 -5.01 24.54
C SER A 579 -19.70 -5.45 26.00
#